data_AF-A0A2P5Y3Y4-F1
#
_entry.id   AF-A0A2P5Y3Y4-F1
#
_cell.length_a   1.000
_cell.length_b   1.000
_cell.length_c   1.000
_cell.angle_alpha   90.00
_cell.angle_beta   90.00
_cell.angle_gamma   90.00
#
_symmetry.space_group_name_H-M   'P 1'
#
loop_
_entity.id
_entity.type
_entity.pdbx_description
1 polymer ?
#
loop_
_entity_poly.entity_id
_entity_poly.type
_entity_poly.pdbx_seq_one_letter_code
_entity_poly.pdbx_strand_id
1 'polypeptide(L)'
;MKEWKIQFSNVDNLYLDGDGKIDGRGSIWWQSCMKKSVYGISFDCKRRPGALHFNNCNGLQLKGLSHLNSPRAHISIKNCKDVIVSDLEISAPDESPNTDGIDISNSYNVQILQSIIGTGDDCVAINGGSSFINITGVVCGPGHVNVKNCTLTETQNGVRIKTFQGRSGYARKISFEQIVLSNARNPIIINQFYQDKGKLSKGIMKAGAIEITDVTYSDIRGTSANDQAIDLRCDNVVGCSNIVMRNIDITPGVDCPETYAVCNNAHGSATETQPRVPCLS
;
A
#
# COMPACT_ATOMS: atom_id res chain seq x y z
N MET A 1 6.08 -21.56 -7.79
CA MET A 1 5.98 -21.12 -6.38
C MET A 1 6.69 -19.78 -6.26
N LYS A 2 6.29 -18.90 -5.33
CA LYS A 2 7.12 -17.73 -4.99
C LYS A 2 8.28 -18.24 -4.14
N GLU A 3 9.49 -17.80 -4.44
CA GLU A 3 10.69 -18.17 -3.69
C GLU A 3 11.03 -17.07 -2.67
N TRP A 4 11.68 -17.45 -1.57
CA TRP A 4 12.10 -16.55 -0.50
C TRP A 4 13.54 -16.86 -0.13
N LYS A 5 14.34 -15.83 0.15
CA LYS A 5 15.73 -16.02 0.58
C LYS A 5 15.81 -16.56 2.00
N ILE A 6 15.01 -16.00 2.90
CA ILE A 6 14.91 -16.41 4.29
C ILE A 6 13.43 -16.68 4.60
N GLN A 7 13.14 -17.85 5.16
CA GLN A 7 11.77 -18.23 5.53
C GLN A 7 11.75 -18.86 6.91
N PHE A 8 10.88 -18.34 7.77
CA PHE A 8 10.45 -18.98 9.01
C PHE A 8 9.04 -19.52 8.82
N SER A 9 8.81 -20.74 9.31
CA SER A 9 7.50 -21.38 9.18
C SER A 9 7.13 -22.19 10.40
N ASN A 10 5.91 -21.96 10.92
CA ASN A 10 5.39 -22.63 12.11
C ASN A 10 6.30 -22.42 13.34
N VAL A 11 6.71 -21.17 13.56
CA VAL A 11 7.55 -20.77 14.71
C VAL A 11 6.78 -19.73 15.51
N ASP A 12 6.27 -20.15 16.67
CA ASP A 12 5.60 -19.25 17.59
C ASP A 12 6.61 -18.54 18.50
N ASN A 13 6.27 -17.33 18.92
CA ASN A 13 7.06 -16.46 19.79
C ASN A 13 8.48 -16.19 19.27
N LEU A 14 8.64 -16.13 17.95
CA LEU A 14 9.90 -15.75 17.33
C LEU A 14 10.24 -14.29 17.64
N TYR A 15 11.40 -14.07 18.24
CA TYR A 15 11.95 -12.75 18.51
C TYR A 15 13.20 -12.53 17.64
N LEU A 16 13.11 -11.60 16.68
CA LEU A 16 14.22 -11.17 15.84
C LEU A 16 14.50 -9.69 16.17
N ASP A 17 15.64 -9.43 16.80
CA ASP A 17 16.03 -8.11 17.31
C ASP A 17 17.52 -7.88 17.12
N GLY A 18 17.89 -6.62 16.88
CA GLY A 18 19.25 -6.18 16.67
C GLY A 18 19.33 -5.07 15.62
N ASP A 19 20.55 -4.69 15.26
CA ASP A 19 20.90 -3.68 14.25
C ASP A 19 21.46 -4.32 12.96
N GLY A 20 21.20 -5.62 12.80
CA GLY A 20 21.69 -6.41 11.68
C GLY A 20 21.05 -6.00 10.35
N LYS A 21 21.78 -6.28 9.26
CA LYS A 21 21.37 -5.93 7.90
C LYS A 21 21.08 -7.17 7.04
N ILE A 22 19.92 -7.18 6.40
CA ILE A 22 19.53 -8.15 5.36
C ILE A 22 19.59 -7.45 4.00
N ASP A 23 20.65 -7.72 3.23
CA ASP A 23 20.84 -7.15 1.88
C ASP A 23 20.46 -8.18 0.80
N GLY A 24 19.38 -7.87 0.08
CA GLY A 24 18.86 -8.69 -1.00
C GLY A 24 19.64 -8.56 -2.31
N ARG A 25 20.51 -7.56 -2.48
CA ARG A 25 21.29 -7.30 -3.71
C ARG A 25 20.46 -7.34 -5.01
N GLY A 26 19.25 -6.79 -4.97
CA GLY A 26 18.19 -6.93 -5.96
C GLY A 26 18.48 -6.43 -7.38
N SER A 27 19.53 -5.62 -7.59
CA SER A 27 19.82 -4.93 -8.86
C SER A 27 19.82 -5.83 -10.09
N ILE A 28 20.43 -7.02 -10.01
CA ILE A 28 20.48 -7.99 -11.12
C ILE A 28 19.07 -8.47 -11.51
N TRP A 29 18.18 -8.65 -10.52
CA TRP A 29 16.79 -9.04 -10.73
C TRP A 29 15.93 -7.89 -11.26
N TRP A 30 16.24 -6.64 -10.90
CA TRP A 30 15.51 -5.47 -11.41
C TRP A 30 15.85 -5.16 -12.87
N GLN A 31 17.11 -5.29 -13.26
CA GLN A 31 17.54 -5.09 -14.65
C GLN A 31 16.82 -6.01 -15.64
N SER A 32 16.60 -7.26 -15.26
CA SER A 32 15.87 -8.24 -16.06
C SER A 32 14.38 -7.88 -16.20
N CYS A 33 13.83 -7.13 -15.23
CA CYS A 33 12.47 -6.60 -15.27
C CYS A 33 12.29 -5.36 -16.14
N MET A 34 13.31 -4.50 -16.20
CA MET A 34 13.25 -3.22 -16.91
C MET A 34 13.56 -3.34 -18.40
N LYS A 35 14.08 -4.48 -18.86
CA LYS A 35 14.29 -4.73 -20.29
C LYS A 35 12.93 -4.70 -21.00
N LYS A 36 12.71 -3.62 -21.78
CA LYS A 36 11.55 -3.48 -22.67
C LYS A 36 11.40 -4.77 -23.48
N SER A 37 10.16 -5.20 -23.67
CA SER A 37 9.79 -6.20 -24.67
C SER A 37 10.26 -5.69 -26.04
N VAL A 38 11.48 -6.04 -26.45
CA VAL A 38 12.00 -5.71 -27.80
C VAL A 38 11.39 -6.64 -28.85
N TYR A 39 10.70 -7.72 -28.45
CA TYR A 39 10.13 -8.72 -29.36
C TYR A 39 8.79 -9.30 -28.91
N GLY A 40 8.00 -8.57 -28.11
CA GLY A 40 6.75 -9.11 -27.51
C GLY A 40 6.98 -10.14 -26.40
N ILE A 41 8.25 -10.39 -26.02
CA ILE A 41 8.64 -11.25 -24.91
C ILE A 41 8.73 -10.38 -23.65
N SER A 42 7.72 -10.45 -22.79
CA SER A 42 7.79 -9.98 -21.42
C SER A 42 8.77 -10.88 -20.66
N PHE A 43 9.89 -10.34 -20.18
CA PHE A 43 10.65 -11.04 -19.15
C PHE A 43 9.76 -11.18 -17.90
N ASP A 44 9.76 -12.37 -17.30
CA ASP A 44 8.86 -12.69 -16.20
C ASP A 44 9.34 -12.04 -14.90
N CYS A 45 8.91 -10.81 -14.66
CA CYS A 45 9.09 -10.11 -13.38
C CYS A 45 8.52 -10.82 -12.16
N LYS A 46 7.76 -11.91 -12.35
CA LYS A 46 7.07 -12.59 -11.27
C LYS A 46 7.96 -13.57 -10.50
N ARG A 47 9.06 -14.06 -11.09
CA ARG A 47 9.94 -15.09 -10.50
C ARG A 47 11.16 -14.52 -9.76
N ARG A 48 10.97 -13.44 -9.02
CA ARG A 48 12.03 -12.86 -8.16
C ARG A 48 11.78 -13.28 -6.71
N PRO A 49 12.81 -13.72 -5.98
CA PRO A 49 12.63 -14.12 -4.59
C PRO A 49 12.40 -12.88 -3.72
N GLY A 50 11.49 -12.97 -2.75
CA GLY A 50 11.43 -11.97 -1.68
C GLY A 50 12.55 -12.21 -0.65
N ALA A 51 12.82 -11.22 0.20
CA ALA A 51 13.93 -11.31 1.15
C ALA A 51 13.57 -12.15 2.39
N LEU A 52 12.53 -11.77 3.13
CA LEU A 52 12.15 -12.40 4.40
C LEU A 52 10.68 -12.78 4.44
N HIS A 53 10.39 -14.03 4.78
CA HIS A 53 9.03 -14.55 4.90
C HIS A 53 8.76 -15.19 6.25
N PHE A 54 7.64 -14.78 6.85
CA PHE A 54 7.06 -15.41 8.03
C PHE A 54 5.74 -16.05 7.62
N ASN A 55 5.60 -17.35 7.87
CA ASN A 55 4.40 -18.11 7.57
C ASN A 55 3.96 -18.93 8.79
N ASN A 56 2.76 -18.69 9.31
CA ASN A 56 2.30 -19.30 10.58
C ASN A 56 3.28 -19.03 11.74
N CYS A 57 3.70 -17.78 11.93
CA CYS A 57 4.54 -17.38 13.06
C CYS A 57 3.74 -16.49 14.00
N ASN A 58 3.13 -17.06 15.05
CA ASN A 58 2.30 -16.29 15.98
C ASN A 58 3.14 -15.71 17.12
N GLY A 59 2.77 -14.55 17.65
CA GLY A 59 3.59 -13.88 18.67
C GLY A 59 4.93 -13.38 18.12
N LEU A 60 5.04 -13.16 16.80
CA LEU A 60 6.25 -12.69 16.13
C LEU A 60 6.59 -11.27 16.56
N GLN A 61 7.84 -11.05 16.91
CA GLN A 61 8.42 -9.74 17.16
C GLN A 61 9.64 -9.54 16.27
N LEU A 62 9.60 -8.50 15.44
CA LEU A 62 10.68 -8.12 14.53
C LEU A 62 11.06 -6.66 14.80
N LYS A 63 12.30 -6.42 15.21
CA LYS A 63 12.75 -5.11 15.69
C LYS A 63 14.14 -4.73 15.19
N GLY A 64 14.34 -3.44 14.88
CA GLY A 64 15.66 -2.81 14.72
C GLY A 64 16.42 -3.11 13.42
N LEU A 65 16.00 -4.10 12.64
CA LEU A 65 16.75 -4.56 11.47
C LEU A 65 16.69 -3.60 10.28
N SER A 66 17.78 -3.57 9.51
CA SER A 66 17.82 -2.92 8.20
C SER A 66 17.61 -3.92 7.06
N HIS A 67 16.68 -3.62 6.15
CA HIS A 67 16.38 -4.43 4.97
C HIS A 67 16.70 -3.67 3.70
N LEU A 68 17.72 -4.08 2.97
CA LEU A 68 18.17 -3.38 1.77
C LEU A 68 17.92 -4.19 0.51
N ASN A 69 17.52 -3.49 -0.55
CA ASN A 69 17.62 -3.95 -1.94
C ASN A 69 17.02 -5.36 -2.16
N SER A 70 15.83 -5.65 -1.64
CA SER A 70 15.19 -6.93 -1.90
C SER A 70 14.91 -7.10 -3.40
N PRO A 71 15.15 -8.29 -4.02
CA PRO A 71 14.79 -8.52 -5.41
C PRO A 71 13.28 -8.39 -5.68
N ARG A 72 12.44 -8.51 -4.65
CA ARG A 72 10.98 -8.31 -4.65
C ARG A 72 10.56 -7.71 -3.29
N ALA A 73 9.40 -8.06 -2.72
CA ALA A 73 9.00 -7.61 -1.39
C ALA A 73 10.08 -7.90 -0.33
N HIS A 74 10.29 -6.99 0.61
CA HIS A 74 11.29 -7.13 1.66
C HIS A 74 10.81 -8.09 2.75
N ILE A 75 9.61 -7.87 3.27
CA ILE A 75 9.03 -8.68 4.34
C ILE A 75 7.65 -9.16 3.92
N SER A 76 7.35 -10.44 4.14
CA SER A 76 5.98 -10.95 4.03
C SER A 76 5.56 -11.66 5.30
N ILE A 77 4.43 -11.21 5.86
CA ILE A 77 3.75 -11.76 7.02
C ILE A 77 2.48 -12.45 6.53
N LYS A 78 2.45 -13.77 6.68
CA LYS A 78 1.36 -14.60 6.15
C LYS A 78 0.86 -15.58 7.20
N ASN A 79 -0.46 -15.65 7.35
CA ASN A 79 -1.10 -16.57 8.30
C ASN A 79 -0.60 -16.39 9.74
N CYS A 80 -0.20 -15.18 10.14
CA CYS A 80 0.34 -14.92 11.47
C CYS A 80 -0.70 -14.24 12.36
N LYS A 81 -0.57 -14.42 13.67
CA LYS A 81 -1.36 -13.72 14.69
C LYS A 81 -0.44 -13.02 15.68
N ASP A 82 -0.88 -11.87 16.18
CA ASP A 82 -0.21 -11.14 17.25
C ASP A 82 1.25 -10.82 16.87
N VAL A 83 1.41 -10.02 15.82
CA VAL A 83 2.72 -9.66 15.25
C VAL A 83 3.05 -8.22 15.57
N ILE A 84 4.27 -7.96 16.02
CA ILE A 84 4.81 -6.62 16.22
C ILE A 84 6.06 -6.47 15.33
N VAL A 85 6.03 -5.46 14.47
CA VAL A 85 7.18 -5.00 13.69
C VAL A 85 7.46 -3.57 14.10
N SER A 86 8.67 -3.28 14.58
CA SER A 86 9.02 -1.91 14.99
C SER A 86 10.45 -1.53 14.63
N ASP A 87 10.70 -0.23 14.54
CA ASP A 87 12.05 0.34 14.44
C ASP A 87 12.86 -0.21 13.26
N LEU A 88 12.19 -0.51 12.14
CA LEU A 88 12.87 -1.02 10.94
C LEU A 88 13.30 0.11 10.02
N GLU A 89 14.40 -0.12 9.31
CA GLU A 89 14.81 0.68 8.15
C GLU A 89 14.81 -0.19 6.89
N ILE A 90 13.86 0.05 5.99
CA ILE A 90 13.71 -0.69 4.73
C ILE A 90 14.03 0.25 3.59
N SER A 91 14.98 -0.11 2.71
CA SER A 91 15.24 0.69 1.53
C SER A 91 15.59 -0.07 0.26
N ALA A 92 15.07 0.42 -0.86
CA ALA A 92 15.45 0.06 -2.23
C ALA A 92 15.24 1.29 -3.15
N PRO A 93 15.90 1.34 -4.32
CA PRO A 93 15.73 2.45 -5.28
C PRO A 93 14.27 2.63 -5.71
N ASP A 94 13.85 3.85 -6.01
CA ASP A 94 12.44 4.19 -6.33
C ASP A 94 11.97 3.56 -7.64
N GLU A 95 12.89 3.29 -8.56
CA GLU A 95 12.63 2.59 -9.82
C GLU A 95 12.56 1.07 -9.66
N SER A 96 12.90 0.52 -8.49
CA SER A 96 12.96 -0.93 -8.27
C SER A 96 11.55 -1.57 -8.30
N PRO A 97 11.25 -2.50 -9.21
CA PRO A 97 9.87 -2.94 -9.43
C PRO A 97 9.40 -3.89 -8.34
N ASN A 98 8.20 -3.72 -7.79
CA ASN A 98 7.58 -4.64 -6.80
C ASN A 98 8.47 -4.97 -5.61
N THR A 99 9.14 -3.95 -5.07
CA THR A 99 10.00 -4.04 -3.88
C THR A 99 9.25 -3.61 -2.63
N ASP A 100 7.99 -4.03 -2.52
CA ASP A 100 7.07 -3.73 -1.41
C ASP A 100 7.80 -3.86 -0.05
N GLY A 101 7.57 -2.94 0.88
CA GLY A 101 8.21 -2.97 2.19
C GLY A 101 7.70 -4.16 3.00
N ILE A 102 6.43 -4.11 3.39
CA ILE A 102 5.80 -5.16 4.19
C ILE A 102 4.48 -5.62 3.57
N ASP A 103 4.44 -6.87 3.12
CA ASP A 103 3.25 -7.56 2.63
C ASP A 103 2.55 -8.33 3.77
N ILE A 104 1.30 -7.99 4.08
CA ILE A 104 0.49 -8.68 5.08
C ILE A 104 -0.64 -9.45 4.38
N SER A 105 -0.87 -10.71 4.75
CA SER A 105 -1.98 -11.51 4.24
C SER A 105 -2.47 -12.55 5.25
N ASN A 106 -3.77 -12.84 5.28
CA ASN A 106 -4.39 -13.83 6.17
C ASN A 106 -3.96 -13.69 7.65
N SER A 107 -3.72 -12.48 8.13
CA SER A 107 -3.11 -12.25 9.45
C SER A 107 -3.99 -11.42 10.37
N TYR A 108 -3.87 -11.64 11.67
CA TYR A 108 -4.72 -11.01 12.68
C TYR A 108 -3.86 -10.29 13.72
N ASN A 109 -4.26 -9.08 14.12
CA ASN A 109 -3.55 -8.29 15.11
C ASN A 109 -2.06 -8.07 14.75
N VAL A 110 -1.82 -7.29 13.70
CA VAL A 110 -0.46 -6.94 13.24
C VAL A 110 -0.22 -5.45 13.50
N GLN A 111 0.87 -5.15 14.19
CA GLN A 111 1.32 -3.80 14.53
C GLN A 111 2.59 -3.49 13.75
N ILE A 112 2.58 -2.45 12.91
CA ILE A 112 3.78 -1.92 12.23
C ILE A 112 4.04 -0.52 12.78
N LEU A 113 5.16 -0.33 13.48
CA LEU A 113 5.40 0.85 14.31
C LEU A 113 6.73 1.50 13.96
N GLN A 114 6.81 2.83 14.05
CA GLN A 114 8.08 3.57 14.14
C GLN A 114 9.16 3.16 13.12
N SER A 115 8.78 2.93 11.87
CA SER A 115 9.69 2.39 10.84
C SER A 115 9.86 3.35 9.66
N ILE A 116 11.00 3.30 8.99
CA ILE A 116 11.29 4.08 7.79
C ILE A 116 11.35 3.10 6.62
N ILE A 117 10.56 3.35 5.57
CA ILE A 117 10.41 2.43 4.45
C ILE A 117 10.42 3.24 3.13
N GLY A 118 11.49 3.14 2.36
CA GLY A 118 11.60 3.76 1.03
C GLY A 118 11.84 2.71 -0.04
N THR A 119 10.87 2.42 -0.89
CA THR A 119 11.00 1.36 -1.92
C THR A 119 10.29 1.75 -3.21
N GLY A 120 10.48 0.98 -4.28
CA GLY A 120 9.86 1.27 -5.57
C GLY A 120 8.42 0.76 -5.74
N ASP A 121 7.77 0.27 -4.69
CA ASP A 121 6.34 -0.14 -4.71
C ASP A 121 5.63 0.24 -3.38
N ASP A 122 4.65 -0.55 -2.93
CA ASP A 122 3.89 -0.29 -1.69
C ASP A 122 4.78 -0.34 -0.43
N CYS A 123 4.75 0.71 0.40
CA CYS A 123 5.42 0.74 1.71
C CYS A 123 4.89 -0.38 2.63
N VAL A 124 3.56 -0.46 2.76
CA VAL A 124 2.86 -1.58 3.41
C VAL A 124 1.64 -1.96 2.57
N ALA A 125 1.51 -3.24 2.25
CA ALA A 125 0.38 -3.78 1.49
C ALA A 125 -0.42 -4.78 2.34
N ILE A 126 -1.68 -4.43 2.65
CA ILE A 126 -2.61 -5.31 3.36
C ILE A 126 -3.48 -6.05 2.34
N ASN A 127 -3.33 -7.37 2.30
CA ASN A 127 -4.08 -8.25 1.42
C ASN A 127 -5.21 -8.98 2.18
N GLY A 128 -6.08 -9.64 1.41
CA GLY A 128 -7.26 -10.34 1.92
C GLY A 128 -6.99 -11.31 3.07
N GLY A 129 -8.03 -11.55 3.88
CA GLY A 129 -7.97 -12.41 5.06
C GLY A 129 -7.31 -11.76 6.28
N SER A 130 -6.96 -10.48 6.21
CA SER A 130 -6.31 -9.76 7.31
C SER A 130 -7.29 -8.88 8.09
N SER A 131 -7.09 -8.73 9.40
CA SER A 131 -7.92 -7.87 10.25
C SER A 131 -7.16 -7.39 11.50
N PHE A 132 -7.60 -6.29 12.11
CA PHE A 132 -6.92 -5.64 13.24
C PHE A 132 -5.46 -5.31 12.92
N ILE A 133 -5.27 -4.56 11.84
CA ILE A 133 -3.95 -4.12 11.40
C ILE A 133 -3.79 -2.65 11.79
N ASN A 134 -2.71 -2.34 12.48
CA ASN A 134 -2.38 -0.97 12.87
C ASN A 134 -1.00 -0.59 12.35
N ILE A 135 -0.92 0.56 11.71
CA ILE A 135 0.31 1.13 11.15
C ILE A 135 0.42 2.54 11.72
N THR A 136 1.48 2.81 12.48
CA THR A 136 1.61 4.09 13.21
C THR A 136 3.06 4.56 13.23
N GLY A 137 3.27 5.85 12.94
CA GLY A 137 4.59 6.48 12.99
C GLY A 137 5.57 5.90 11.97
N VAL A 138 5.07 5.44 10.83
CA VAL A 138 5.87 4.91 9.73
C VAL A 138 6.12 6.02 8.71
N VAL A 139 7.36 6.20 8.27
CA VAL A 139 7.71 7.15 7.21
C VAL A 139 7.87 6.38 5.91
N CYS A 140 7.14 6.79 4.87
CA CYS A 140 7.23 6.15 3.55
C CYS A 140 7.71 7.17 2.50
N GLY A 141 8.75 6.80 1.75
CA GLY A 141 9.27 7.63 0.67
C GLY A 141 10.79 7.53 0.44
N PRO A 142 11.27 7.67 -0.81
CA PRO A 142 10.48 7.84 -2.05
C PRO A 142 9.71 6.54 -2.40
N GLY A 143 8.47 6.67 -2.88
CA GLY A 143 7.55 5.52 -3.11
C GLY A 143 6.39 5.36 -2.10
N HIS A 144 5.38 4.56 -2.47
CA HIS A 144 3.95 4.63 -2.08
C HIS A 144 3.51 4.43 -0.61
N VAL A 145 2.40 5.09 -0.22
CA VAL A 145 1.39 4.88 0.88
C VAL A 145 1.74 5.33 2.30
N ASN A 146 0.84 6.01 3.06
CA ASN A 146 0.67 5.77 4.52
C ASN A 146 -0.55 6.37 5.30
N VAL A 147 -0.85 5.67 6.42
CA VAL A 147 -1.87 5.77 7.51
C VAL A 147 -1.26 6.40 8.80
N LYS A 148 -1.77 6.21 10.02
CA LYS A 148 -1.83 7.25 11.07
C LYS A 148 -0.54 7.85 11.67
N ASN A 149 -0.50 9.18 11.82
CA ASN A 149 0.65 9.98 12.32
C ASN A 149 1.93 9.78 11.50
N CYS A 150 1.83 9.96 10.18
CA CYS A 150 2.90 9.62 9.24
C CYS A 150 3.15 10.73 8.22
N THR A 151 4.36 10.76 7.67
CA THR A 151 4.78 11.67 6.60
C THR A 151 5.07 10.88 5.32
N LEU A 152 4.53 11.35 4.20
CA LEU A 152 4.61 10.76 2.87
C LEU A 152 5.34 11.66 1.92
N THR A 153 6.55 11.30 1.51
CA THR A 153 7.37 12.17 0.66
C THR A 153 7.63 11.54 -0.70
N GLU A 154 7.31 12.27 -1.78
CA GLU A 154 7.59 11.88 -3.17
C GLU A 154 7.03 10.49 -3.54
N THR A 155 5.83 10.21 -3.04
CA THR A 155 5.18 8.91 -3.22
C THR A 155 4.34 8.92 -4.49
N GLN A 156 4.27 7.80 -5.23
CA GLN A 156 3.35 7.76 -6.37
C GLN A 156 1.87 7.72 -5.91
N ASN A 157 1.56 7.24 -4.70
CA ASN A 157 0.22 7.34 -4.10
C ASN A 157 0.39 7.62 -2.61
N GLY A 158 -0.51 8.42 -2.04
CA GLY A 158 -0.71 8.45 -0.59
C GLY A 158 -1.57 7.27 -0.16
N VAL A 159 -2.68 7.50 0.52
CA VAL A 159 -3.56 6.41 0.98
C VAL A 159 -4.38 5.80 -0.15
N ARG A 160 -4.32 4.47 -0.30
CA ARG A 160 -4.93 3.77 -1.43
C ARG A 160 -5.66 2.51 -1.01
N ILE A 161 -6.92 2.38 -1.44
CA ILE A 161 -7.68 1.13 -1.42
C ILE A 161 -7.84 0.66 -2.88
N LYS A 162 -7.43 -0.58 -3.18
CA LYS A 162 -7.56 -1.18 -4.51
C LYS A 162 -8.25 -2.54 -4.43
N THR A 163 -9.26 -2.78 -5.26
CA THR A 163 -9.94 -4.08 -5.32
C THR A 163 -10.11 -4.54 -6.77
N PHE A 164 -10.01 -5.85 -7.00
CA PHE A 164 -10.26 -6.44 -8.32
C PHE A 164 -11.76 -6.55 -8.60
N GLN A 165 -12.16 -6.23 -9.85
CA GLN A 165 -13.52 -6.51 -10.33
C GLN A 165 -13.79 -8.01 -10.44
N GLY A 166 -15.06 -8.39 -10.27
CA GLY A 166 -15.50 -9.79 -10.34
C GLY A 166 -15.10 -10.62 -9.13
N ARG A 167 -14.85 -9.97 -7.99
CA ARG A 167 -14.52 -10.61 -6.71
C ARG A 167 -15.60 -10.30 -5.69
N SER A 168 -15.69 -11.14 -4.68
CA SER A 168 -16.59 -11.00 -3.54
C SER A 168 -15.79 -10.93 -2.25
N GLY A 169 -16.30 -10.21 -1.27
CA GLY A 169 -15.66 -9.98 0.03
C GLY A 169 -15.97 -8.59 0.52
N TYR A 170 -15.27 -8.16 1.58
CA TYR A 170 -15.43 -6.82 2.14
C TYR A 170 -14.07 -6.22 2.53
N ALA A 171 -13.99 -4.89 2.49
CA ALA A 171 -12.97 -4.07 3.11
C ALA A 171 -13.72 -3.01 3.93
N ARG A 172 -13.65 -3.09 5.27
CA ARG A 172 -14.47 -2.25 6.14
C ARG A 172 -13.76 -1.81 7.40
N LYS A 173 -14.23 -0.71 8.00
CA LYS A 173 -13.69 -0.13 9.24
C LYS A 173 -12.22 0.23 9.09
N ILE A 174 -11.94 1.02 8.05
CA ILE A 174 -10.59 1.47 7.69
C ILE A 174 -10.49 2.94 8.05
N SER A 175 -9.46 3.32 8.80
CA SER A 175 -9.21 4.70 9.17
C SER A 175 -7.82 5.14 8.74
N PHE A 176 -7.76 6.27 8.03
CA PHE A 176 -6.55 6.99 7.66
C PHE A 176 -6.57 8.33 8.38
N GLU A 177 -5.69 8.54 9.36
CA GLU A 177 -5.83 9.66 10.30
C GLU A 177 -4.50 10.40 10.48
N GLN A 178 -4.45 11.73 10.55
CA GLN A 178 -3.21 12.47 10.87
C GLN A 178 -2.05 12.14 9.90
N ILE A 179 -2.26 12.38 8.62
CA ILE A 179 -1.29 12.05 7.57
C ILE A 179 -0.78 13.35 6.94
N VAL A 180 0.53 13.46 6.81
CA VAL A 180 1.20 14.56 6.11
C VAL A 180 1.68 14.07 4.74
N LEU A 181 1.25 14.74 3.68
CA LEU A 181 1.64 14.50 2.30
C LEU A 181 2.67 15.55 1.86
N SER A 182 3.71 15.12 1.19
CA SER A 182 4.73 15.97 0.59
C SER A 182 4.96 15.49 -0.83
N ASN A 183 4.40 16.22 -1.78
CA ASN A 183 4.53 15.95 -3.21
C ASN A 183 4.07 14.53 -3.60
N ALA A 184 2.95 14.06 -3.05
CA ALA A 184 2.38 12.77 -3.40
C ALA A 184 1.64 12.84 -4.74
N ARG A 185 1.92 11.95 -5.71
CA ARG A 185 1.29 12.02 -7.05
C ARG A 185 -0.20 11.70 -7.05
N ASN A 186 -0.64 10.75 -6.24
CA ASN A 186 -2.06 10.43 -6.09
C ASN A 186 -2.41 10.31 -4.60
N PRO A 187 -2.68 11.43 -3.93
CA PRO A 187 -2.83 11.50 -2.47
C PRO A 187 -3.86 10.54 -1.85
N ILE A 188 -5.10 10.51 -2.36
CA ILE A 188 -6.18 9.67 -1.83
C ILE A 188 -6.84 8.91 -2.97
N ILE A 189 -6.85 7.58 -2.91
CA ILE A 189 -7.46 6.72 -3.93
C ILE A 189 -8.36 5.63 -3.31
N ILE A 190 -9.55 5.47 -3.88
CA ILE A 190 -10.29 4.21 -3.91
C ILE A 190 -10.44 3.79 -5.37
N ASN A 191 -10.00 2.58 -5.72
CA ASN A 191 -10.13 2.05 -7.07
C ASN A 191 -10.67 0.61 -7.05
N GLN A 192 -11.97 0.46 -7.31
CA GLN A 192 -12.62 -0.86 -7.44
C GLN A 192 -12.47 -1.49 -8.85
N PHE A 193 -11.78 -0.80 -9.77
CA PHE A 193 -11.54 -1.23 -11.15
C PHE A 193 -10.11 -1.76 -11.35
N TYR A 194 -9.45 -2.25 -10.29
CA TYR A 194 -8.07 -2.66 -10.37
C TYR A 194 -7.88 -3.88 -11.29
N GLN A 195 -6.91 -3.79 -12.20
CA GLN A 195 -6.53 -4.85 -13.14
C GLN A 195 -5.01 -4.98 -13.16
N ASP A 196 -4.50 -6.22 -13.19
CA ASP A 196 -3.06 -6.45 -13.39
C ASP A 196 -2.69 -6.02 -14.82
N LYS A 197 -1.64 -5.20 -14.97
CA LYS A 197 -1.13 -4.70 -16.26
C LYS A 197 -0.84 -5.79 -17.32
N GLY A 198 -0.77 -7.06 -16.92
CA GLY A 198 -0.57 -8.22 -17.81
C GLY A 198 -1.83 -9.01 -18.17
N LYS A 199 -3.01 -8.59 -17.70
CA LYS A 199 -4.30 -9.22 -18.02
C LYS A 199 -5.28 -8.17 -18.51
N LEU A 200 -5.16 -7.81 -19.79
CA LEU A 200 -6.24 -7.13 -20.52
C LEU A 200 -7.48 -8.04 -20.47
N SER A 201 -8.37 -7.83 -19.51
CA SER A 201 -9.74 -8.26 -19.71
C SER A 201 -10.32 -7.36 -20.79
N LYS A 202 -10.56 -7.94 -21.97
CA LYS A 202 -11.50 -7.40 -22.97
C LYS A 202 -12.69 -6.83 -22.19
N GLY A 203 -13.03 -5.56 -22.39
CA GLY A 203 -13.87 -4.69 -21.54
C GLY A 203 -15.25 -5.19 -21.11
N ILE A 204 -15.30 -6.37 -20.50
CA ILE A 204 -16.45 -7.01 -19.91
C ILE A 204 -16.38 -6.64 -18.44
N MET A 205 -17.29 -5.76 -18.00
CA MET A 205 -17.54 -5.56 -16.58
C MET A 205 -17.91 -6.91 -15.96
N LYS A 206 -17.13 -7.36 -14.98
CA LYS A 206 -17.39 -8.61 -14.28
C LYS A 206 -18.41 -8.35 -13.17
N ALA A 207 -19.42 -9.20 -13.10
CA ALA A 207 -20.40 -9.16 -12.01
C ALA A 207 -19.71 -9.44 -10.66
N GLY A 208 -20.01 -8.62 -9.66
CA GLY A 208 -19.46 -8.70 -8.30
C GLY A 208 -18.31 -7.73 -8.06
N ALA A 209 -18.36 -7.04 -6.92
CA ALA A 209 -17.30 -6.20 -6.40
C ALA A 209 -17.12 -6.48 -4.91
N ILE A 210 -15.90 -6.23 -4.41
CA ILE A 210 -15.62 -6.26 -2.97
C ILE A 210 -16.32 -5.06 -2.34
N GLU A 211 -17.17 -5.29 -1.35
CA GLU A 211 -17.88 -4.24 -0.64
C GLU A 211 -16.88 -3.36 0.14
N ILE A 212 -16.95 -2.04 -0.02
CA ILE A 212 -16.13 -1.08 0.71
C ILE A 212 -17.04 -0.21 1.59
N THR A 213 -16.91 -0.35 2.91
CA THR A 213 -17.75 0.36 3.88
C THR A 213 -16.99 0.91 5.08
N ASP A 214 -17.54 1.92 5.75
CA ASP A 214 -16.97 2.47 7.00
C ASP A 214 -15.50 2.89 6.84
N VAL A 215 -15.21 3.71 5.83
CA VAL A 215 -13.86 4.25 5.58
C VAL A 215 -13.81 5.69 6.04
N THR A 216 -12.90 5.99 6.96
CA THR A 216 -12.67 7.34 7.47
C THR A 216 -11.31 7.86 7.00
N TYR A 217 -11.30 9.06 6.43
CA TYR A 217 -10.12 9.88 6.20
C TYR A 217 -10.23 11.10 7.12
N SER A 218 -9.27 11.32 8.00
CA SER A 218 -9.26 12.48 8.89
C SER A 218 -7.89 13.13 9.03
N ASP A 219 -7.85 14.45 9.06
CA ASP A 219 -6.62 15.23 9.32
C ASP A 219 -5.49 14.85 8.35
N ILE A 220 -5.81 14.83 7.05
CA ILE A 220 -4.85 14.56 5.98
C ILE A 220 -4.49 15.88 5.31
N ARG A 221 -3.23 16.29 5.40
CA ARG A 221 -2.78 17.60 4.92
C ARG A 221 -1.52 17.51 4.07
N GLY A 222 -1.27 18.48 3.20
CA GLY A 222 0.00 18.64 2.50
C GLY A 222 -0.14 18.83 1.00
N THR A 223 0.86 18.39 0.22
CA THR A 223 0.95 18.74 -1.21
C THR A 223 0.79 17.55 -2.16
N SER A 224 0.11 17.79 -3.29
CA SER A 224 -0.05 16.85 -4.40
C SER A 224 0.88 17.19 -5.56
N ALA A 225 1.53 16.19 -6.15
CA ALA A 225 2.35 16.39 -7.36
C ALA A 225 1.50 16.45 -8.65
N ASN A 226 0.26 15.95 -8.61
CA ASN A 226 -0.70 16.03 -9.72
C ASN A 226 -1.91 16.88 -9.33
N ASP A 227 -2.65 17.30 -10.35
CA ASP A 227 -3.92 18.03 -10.24
C ASP A 227 -5.05 17.19 -9.62
N GLN A 228 -5.19 15.93 -10.03
CA GLN A 228 -6.16 15.01 -9.44
C GLN A 228 -5.67 14.49 -8.08
N ALA A 229 -5.99 15.20 -7.00
CA ALA A 229 -5.55 14.85 -5.65
C ALA A 229 -6.36 13.71 -5.01
N ILE A 230 -7.66 13.64 -5.30
CA ILE A 230 -8.59 12.66 -4.72
C ILE A 230 -9.31 11.91 -5.84
N ASP A 231 -9.28 10.58 -5.81
CA ASP A 231 -9.93 9.70 -6.80
C ASP A 231 -10.71 8.58 -6.09
N LEU A 232 -12.02 8.74 -5.95
CA LEU A 232 -12.90 7.73 -5.34
C LEU A 232 -13.73 7.03 -6.43
N ARG A 233 -13.14 6.02 -7.08
CA ARG A 233 -13.79 5.22 -8.12
C ARG A 233 -14.35 3.91 -7.56
N CYS A 234 -15.62 3.95 -7.20
CA CYS A 234 -16.38 2.80 -6.77
C CYS A 234 -17.15 2.13 -7.92
N ASP A 235 -17.42 0.84 -7.78
CA ASP A 235 -18.17 -0.02 -8.69
C ASP A 235 -19.58 0.54 -8.90
N ASN A 236 -20.12 0.46 -10.12
CA ASN A 236 -21.39 1.11 -10.48
C ASN A 236 -22.62 0.45 -9.86
N VAL A 237 -22.52 -0.80 -9.38
CA VAL A 237 -23.65 -1.54 -8.81
C VAL A 237 -23.56 -1.59 -7.29
N VAL A 238 -22.39 -1.98 -6.76
CA VAL A 238 -22.20 -2.15 -5.31
C VAL A 238 -21.91 -0.80 -4.64
N GLY A 239 -21.10 0.05 -5.28
CA GLY A 239 -20.64 1.32 -4.72
C GLY A 239 -19.73 1.17 -3.50
N CYS A 240 -19.38 2.32 -2.92
CA CYS A 240 -18.81 2.40 -1.58
C CYS A 240 -19.74 3.21 -0.68
N SER A 241 -19.91 2.82 0.58
CA SER A 241 -20.82 3.52 1.49
C SER A 241 -20.19 3.85 2.84
N ASN A 242 -20.72 4.87 3.51
CA ASN A 242 -20.17 5.40 4.76
C ASN A 242 -18.68 5.78 4.62
N ILE A 243 -18.37 6.49 3.52
CA ILE A 243 -17.07 7.14 3.33
C ILE A 243 -17.12 8.50 4.03
N VAL A 244 -16.26 8.71 5.00
CA VAL A 244 -16.22 9.97 5.76
C VAL A 244 -14.89 10.65 5.58
N MET A 245 -14.90 11.90 5.12
CA MET A 245 -13.72 12.74 4.96
C MET A 245 -13.84 13.97 5.87
N ARG A 246 -12.86 14.21 6.74
CA ARG A 246 -12.86 15.35 7.66
C ARG A 246 -11.49 16.00 7.70
N ASN A 247 -11.41 17.32 7.66
CA ASN A 247 -10.16 18.07 7.80
C ASN A 247 -9.11 17.60 6.79
N ILE A 248 -9.48 17.62 5.51
CA ILE A 248 -8.60 17.24 4.41
C ILE A 248 -8.13 18.54 3.77
N ASP A 249 -6.82 18.75 3.70
CA ASP A 249 -6.21 19.95 3.12
C ASP A 249 -5.04 19.59 2.20
N ILE A 250 -5.37 19.29 0.94
CA ILE A 250 -4.41 18.88 -0.07
C ILE A 250 -4.26 19.99 -1.11
N THR A 251 -3.15 20.70 -1.04
CA THR A 251 -2.83 21.82 -1.91
C THR A 251 -1.94 21.38 -3.08
N PRO A 252 -1.83 22.19 -4.14
CA PRO A 252 -0.90 21.91 -5.24
C PRO A 252 0.55 21.92 -4.77
N GLY A 253 1.37 21.04 -5.34
CA GLY A 253 2.83 21.05 -5.23
C GLY A 253 3.48 22.02 -6.22
N VAL A 254 4.81 22.01 -6.29
CA VAL A 254 5.61 23.00 -7.05
C VAL A 254 5.25 23.06 -8.54
N ASP A 255 4.96 21.90 -9.15
CA ASP A 255 4.69 21.78 -10.59
C ASP A 255 3.18 21.65 -10.91
N CYS A 256 2.31 21.94 -9.95
CA CYS A 256 0.87 21.74 -10.07
C CYS A 256 0.11 23.06 -9.83
N PRO A 257 -0.77 23.51 -10.75
CA PRO A 257 -1.45 24.79 -10.59
C PRO A 257 -2.65 24.75 -9.65
N GLU A 258 -3.36 23.62 -9.57
CA GLU A 258 -4.57 23.45 -8.76
C GLU A 258 -4.79 21.98 -8.39
N THR A 259 -5.56 21.71 -7.34
CA THR A 259 -5.98 20.35 -6.96
C THR A 259 -7.48 20.19 -7.11
N TYR A 260 -7.93 19.04 -7.62
CA TYR A 260 -9.34 18.66 -7.69
C TYR A 260 -9.59 17.21 -7.25
N ALA A 261 -10.85 16.89 -7.01
CA ALA A 261 -11.32 15.56 -6.66
C ALA A 261 -12.28 15.01 -7.71
N VAL A 262 -12.15 13.72 -8.02
CA VAL A 262 -13.10 12.96 -8.82
C VAL A 262 -13.67 11.85 -7.96
N CYS A 263 -14.97 11.59 -8.11
CA CYS A 263 -15.56 10.43 -7.50
C CYS A 263 -16.77 9.89 -8.26
N ASN A 264 -17.01 8.60 -8.09
CA ASN A 264 -18.08 7.83 -8.72
C ASN A 264 -18.64 6.80 -7.74
N ASN A 265 -19.96 6.81 -7.57
CA ASN A 265 -20.71 5.87 -6.71
C ASN A 265 -20.12 5.67 -5.30
N ALA A 266 -19.54 6.72 -4.74
CA ALA A 266 -19.07 6.79 -3.37
C ALA A 266 -20.06 7.62 -2.55
N HIS A 267 -20.52 7.08 -1.43
CA HIS A 267 -21.57 7.66 -0.60
C HIS A 267 -21.08 7.89 0.82
N GLY A 268 -21.39 9.06 1.36
CA GLY A 268 -21.03 9.46 2.72
C GLY A 268 -20.88 10.96 2.83
N SER A 269 -20.00 11.43 3.71
CA SER A 269 -19.94 12.85 4.07
C SER A 269 -18.53 13.44 4.01
N ALA A 270 -18.45 14.72 3.64
CA ALA A 270 -17.20 15.47 3.61
C ALA A 270 -17.33 16.81 4.35
N THR A 271 -16.51 17.03 5.39
CA THR A 271 -16.46 18.28 6.16
C THR A 271 -15.05 18.85 6.11
N GLU A 272 -14.90 20.16 5.86
CA GLU A 272 -13.59 20.83 5.82
C GLU A 272 -12.59 20.09 4.90
N THR A 273 -12.98 19.91 3.65
CA THR A 273 -12.23 19.14 2.65
C THR A 273 -11.85 20.00 1.45
N GLN A 274 -10.54 20.17 1.25
CA GLN A 274 -9.90 20.77 0.09
C GLN A 274 -8.98 19.72 -0.55
N PRO A 275 -9.14 19.40 -1.86
CA PRO A 275 -10.20 19.87 -2.75
C PRO A 275 -11.57 19.28 -2.41
N ARG A 276 -12.65 20.02 -2.74
CA ARG A 276 -14.05 19.58 -2.55
C ARG A 276 -14.30 18.26 -3.29
N VAL A 277 -14.91 17.28 -2.61
CA VAL A 277 -15.28 15.96 -3.17
C VAL A 277 -16.75 15.94 -3.61
N PRO A 278 -17.07 15.90 -4.92
CA PRO A 278 -18.43 16.22 -5.41
C PRO A 278 -19.56 15.26 -5.01
N CYS A 279 -19.26 13.98 -4.76
CA CYS A 279 -20.26 12.94 -4.45
C CYS A 279 -20.49 12.73 -2.95
N LEU A 280 -19.70 13.39 -2.09
CA LEU A 280 -19.87 13.32 -0.64
C LEU A 280 -20.60 14.59 -0.18
N SER A 281 -21.58 14.41 0.72
CA SER A 281 -22.46 15.47 1.20
C SER A 281 -21.96 16.15 2.46
#